data_AF-A0A1J5X409-F1
#
_entry.id   AF-A0A1J5X409-F1
#
_cell.length_a   1.000
_cell.length_b   1.000
_cell.length_c   1.000
_cell.angle_alpha   90.00
_cell.angle_beta   90.00
_cell.angle_gamma   90.00
#
_symmetry.space_group_name_H-M   'P 1'
#
loop_
_entity.id
_entity.type
_entity.pdbx_description
1 polymer ?
#
loop_
_entity_poly.entity_id
_entity_poly.type
_entity_poly.pdbx_seq_one_letter_code
_entity_poly.pdbx_strand_id
1 'polypeptide(L)'
;EFLKTENNSIWMGKVKVLKLGSYAVQILPKLRFHRENELEELSLTAYCSEHIAGMLEMENKNIRIGKVRKISLKGCYAEKIRSKLDFTLMDSREENGSA
;
A
#
# COMPACT_ATOMS: atom_id res chain seq x y z
N GLU A 1 -17.13 20.58 5.65
CA GLU A 1 -17.09 19.33 4.85
C GLU A 1 -15.94 19.39 3.87
N PHE A 2 -14.97 18.49 3.97
CA PHE A 2 -13.76 18.49 3.14
C PHE A 2 -13.71 17.18 2.34
N LEU A 3 -13.91 17.31 1.02
CA LEU A 3 -13.72 16.34 -0.06
C LEU A 3 -13.40 14.89 0.39
N LYS A 4 -14.44 14.12 0.74
CA LYS A 4 -14.40 12.66 0.63
C LYS A 4 -14.24 12.32 -0.86
N THR A 5 -13.01 12.39 -1.37
CA THR A 5 -12.69 11.73 -2.64
C THR A 5 -12.99 10.26 -2.41
N GLU A 6 -13.84 9.66 -3.25
CA GLU A 6 -14.17 8.24 -3.15
C GLU A 6 -12.87 7.42 -3.15
N ASN A 7 -12.53 6.84 -2.00
CA ASN A 7 -11.45 5.88 -1.90
C ASN A 7 -11.85 4.68 -2.76
N ASN A 8 -10.91 4.14 -3.55
CA ASN A 8 -11.12 3.03 -4.50
C ASN A 8 -11.75 3.35 -5.87
N SER A 9 -11.77 4.60 -6.34
CA SER A 9 -12.27 4.93 -7.69
C SER A 9 -11.39 4.40 -8.83
N ILE A 10 -10.09 4.20 -8.61
CA ILE A 10 -9.15 3.79 -9.66
C ILE A 10 -8.91 2.30 -9.55
N TRP A 11 -9.51 1.52 -10.45
CA TRP A 11 -9.26 0.09 -10.52
C TRP A 11 -7.89 -0.19 -11.14
N MET A 12 -6.99 -0.79 -10.37
CA MET A 12 -5.76 -1.39 -10.88
C MET A 12 -6.00 -2.86 -11.20
N GLY A 13 -5.65 -3.23 -12.44
CA GLY A 13 -5.58 -4.63 -12.89
C GLY A 13 -4.36 -5.35 -12.28
N LYS A 14 -3.62 -6.10 -13.11
CA LYS A 14 -2.44 -6.85 -12.65
C LYS A 14 -1.20 -5.95 -12.60
N VAL A 15 -0.76 -5.58 -11.40
CA VAL A 15 0.46 -4.78 -11.17
C VAL A 15 1.52 -5.64 -10.51
N LYS A 16 2.66 -5.79 -11.20
CA LYS A 16 3.83 -6.51 -10.68
C LYS A 16 4.63 -5.68 -9.68
N VAL A 17 4.92 -4.42 -10.00
CA VAL A 17 5.78 -3.56 -9.18
C VAL A 17 5.13 -2.19 -9.03
N LEU A 18 4.98 -1.73 -7.79
CA LEU A 18 4.42 -0.42 -7.47
C LEU A 18 5.46 0.39 -6.69
N LYS A 19 5.89 1.52 -7.26
CA LYS A 19 6.84 2.44 -6.62
C LYS A 19 6.19 3.81 -6.48
N LEU A 20 5.99 4.26 -5.25
CA LEU A 20 5.39 5.56 -4.95
C LEU A 20 6.32 6.34 -4.02
N GLY A 21 6.67 7.56 -4.43
CA GLY A 21 7.54 8.45 -3.68
C GLY A 21 6.90 9.82 -3.51
N SER A 22 7.23 10.48 -2.40
CA SER A 22 6.80 11.85 -2.14
C SER A 22 5.27 11.99 -2.21
N TYR A 23 4.74 13.01 -2.89
CA TYR A 23 3.30 13.22 -3.05
C TYR A 23 2.54 12.05 -3.72
N ALA A 24 3.24 11.16 -4.43
CA ALA A 24 2.60 9.99 -5.04
C ALA A 24 2.08 8.99 -4.00
N VAL A 25 2.53 9.04 -2.74
CA VAL A 25 1.93 8.16 -1.71
C VAL A 25 0.47 8.52 -1.44
N GLN A 26 0.02 9.73 -1.78
CA GLN A 26 -1.38 10.15 -1.60
C GLN A 26 -2.35 9.55 -2.62
N ILE A 27 -1.86 9.02 -3.75
CA ILE A 27 -2.73 8.32 -4.71
C ILE A 27 -3.02 6.88 -4.28
N LEU A 28 -2.20 6.32 -3.41
CA LEU A 28 -2.31 4.95 -2.89
C LEU A 28 -3.72 4.61 -2.35
N PRO A 29 -4.40 5.45 -1.55
CA PRO A 29 -5.80 5.21 -1.13
C PRO A 29 -6.85 5.31 -2.25
N LYS A 30 -6.51 5.96 -3.37
CA LYS A 30 -7.40 6.04 -4.54
C LYS A 30 -7.31 4.79 -5.41
N LEU A 31 -6.22 4.03 -5.27
CA LEU A 31 -5.97 2.79 -6.01
C LEU A 31 -6.69 1.61 -5.35
N ARG A 32 -7.50 0.92 -6.14
CA ARG A 32 -8.15 -0.33 -5.76
C ARG A 32 -7.44 -1.49 -6.44
N PHE A 33 -6.82 -2.36 -5.64
CA PHE A 33 -6.20 -3.59 -6.13
C PHE A 33 -7.20 -4.73 -6.11
N HIS A 34 -7.12 -5.60 -7.12
CA HIS A 34 -7.88 -6.85 -7.11
C HIS A 34 -7.38 -7.78 -5.99
N ARG A 35 -8.26 -8.57 -5.37
CA ARG A 35 -7.87 -9.51 -4.29
C ARG A 35 -6.88 -10.58 -4.76
N GLU A 36 -6.92 -10.88 -6.05
CA GLU A 36 -6.05 -11.79 -6.77
C GLU A 36 -4.79 -11.10 -7.34
N ASN A 37 -4.63 -9.79 -7.10
CA ASN A 37 -3.42 -9.10 -7.51
C ASN A 37 -2.25 -9.54 -6.64
N GLU A 38 -1.25 -10.12 -7.27
CA GLU A 38 0.02 -10.51 -6.67
C GLU A 38 1.07 -9.46 -7.00
N LEU A 39 1.36 -8.60 -6.03
CA LEU A 39 2.36 -7.56 -6.18
C LEU A 39 3.74 -8.13 -5.80
N GLU A 40 4.67 -8.14 -6.73
CA GLU A 40 6.03 -8.64 -6.49
C GLU A 40 6.82 -7.68 -5.60
N GLU A 41 6.76 -6.38 -5.87
CA GLU A 41 7.47 -5.36 -5.08
C GLU A 41 6.63 -4.10 -4.86
N LEU A 42 6.39 -3.76 -3.59
CA LEU A 42 5.79 -2.50 -3.15
C LEU A 42 6.89 -1.61 -2.56
N SER A 43 7.26 -0.53 -3.24
CA SER A 43 8.22 0.45 -2.72
C SER A 43 7.55 1.78 -2.42
N LEU A 44 7.66 2.24 -1.17
CA LEU A 44 7.08 3.50 -0.73
C LEU A 44 8.16 4.36 -0.09
N THR A 45 8.23 5.62 -0.52
CA THR A 45 9.24 6.56 -0.03
C THR A 45 8.61 7.87 0.44
N ALA A 46 8.79 8.20 1.71
CA ALA A 46 8.27 9.44 2.29
C ALA A 46 9.24 10.05 3.30
N TYR A 47 9.87 11.17 2.91
CA TYR A 47 10.79 11.94 3.76
C TYR A 47 10.15 13.15 4.43
N CYS A 48 9.07 13.71 3.87
CA CYS A 48 8.36 14.88 4.40
C CYS A 48 6.97 14.51 4.91
N SER A 49 6.53 15.16 5.98
CA SER A 49 5.17 15.03 6.53
C SER A 49 4.10 15.52 5.56
N GLU A 50 4.40 16.52 4.72
CA GLU A 50 3.49 17.05 3.69
C GLU A 50 3.06 15.96 2.69
N HIS A 51 3.96 15.02 2.38
CA HIS A 51 3.64 13.89 1.51
C HIS A 51 2.56 12.98 2.09
N ILE A 52 2.51 12.86 3.42
CA ILE A 52 1.53 12.01 4.12
C ILE A 52 0.40 12.82 4.75
N ALA A 53 0.33 14.15 4.56
CA ALA A 53 -0.68 14.99 5.17
C ALA A 53 -2.10 14.51 4.79
N GLY A 54 -2.37 14.31 3.50
CA GLY A 54 -3.63 13.74 3.03
C GLY A 54 -3.87 12.28 3.45
N MET A 55 -2.81 11.54 3.81
CA MET A 55 -2.93 10.19 4.36
C MET A 55 -3.23 10.21 5.86
N LEU A 56 -2.67 11.15 6.62
CA LEU A 56 -2.81 11.27 8.07
C LEU A 56 -4.27 11.43 8.48
N GLU A 57 -5.06 12.15 7.68
CA GLU A 57 -6.49 12.38 7.88
C GLU A 57 -7.35 11.12 7.68
N MET A 58 -6.81 10.05 7.06
CA MET A 58 -7.53 8.78 6.89
C MET A 58 -7.34 7.82 8.07
N GLU A 59 -8.37 7.04 8.38
CA GLU A 59 -8.31 5.96 9.37
C GLU A 59 -7.30 4.86 9.01
N ASN A 60 -6.82 4.15 10.04
CA ASN A 60 -5.87 3.04 9.90
C ASN A 60 -6.50 1.88 9.10
N LYS A 61 -5.71 1.26 8.21
CA LYS A 61 -6.09 0.10 7.37
C LYS A 61 -7.21 0.30 6.34
N ASN A 62 -7.40 1.51 5.81
CA ASN A 62 -8.41 1.71 4.76
C ASN A 62 -7.97 1.22 3.36
N ILE A 63 -6.66 1.05 3.13
CA ILE A 63 -6.12 0.80 1.80
C ILE A 63 -5.79 -0.68 1.62
N ARG A 64 -6.56 -1.37 0.78
CA ARG A 64 -6.42 -2.81 0.56
C ARG A 64 -5.54 -3.10 -0.65
N ILE A 65 -4.32 -3.57 -0.42
CA ILE A 65 -3.33 -3.89 -1.48
C ILE A 65 -3.49 -5.32 -2.00
N GLY A 66 -3.88 -6.26 -1.11
CA GLY A 66 -3.93 -7.69 -1.44
C GLY A 66 -2.64 -8.40 -1.07
N LYS A 67 -2.14 -9.29 -1.94
CA LYS A 67 -0.96 -10.12 -1.67
C LYS A 67 0.31 -9.43 -2.17
N VAL A 68 1.31 -9.31 -1.31
CA VAL A 68 2.59 -8.69 -1.64
C VAL A 68 3.74 -9.62 -1.29
N ARG A 69 4.69 -9.81 -2.21
CA ARG A 69 5.89 -10.62 -1.96
C ARG A 69 6.98 -9.83 -1.23
N LYS A 70 7.24 -8.59 -1.67
CA LYS A 70 8.31 -7.76 -1.11
C LYS A 70 7.81 -6.33 -0.85
N ILE A 71 8.19 -5.78 0.30
CA ILE A 71 7.83 -4.42 0.68
C ILE A 71 9.11 -3.66 1.06
N SER A 72 9.31 -2.51 0.42
CA SER A 72 10.45 -1.62 0.64
C SER A 72 9.96 -0.24 1.05
N LEU A 73 10.03 0.04 2.36
CA LEU A 73 9.62 1.31 2.96
C LEU A 73 10.87 2.16 3.21
N LYS A 74 10.91 3.39 2.69
CA LYS A 74 12.02 4.33 2.87
C LYS A 74 11.55 5.68 3.39
N GLY A 75 12.33 6.25 4.31
CA GLY A 75 12.10 7.58 4.90
C GLY A 75 11.42 7.54 6.27
N CYS A 76 11.52 8.66 7.01
CA CYS A 76 11.08 8.78 8.41
C CYS A 76 9.58 8.58 8.63
N TYR A 77 8.76 8.75 7.59
CA TYR A 77 7.30 8.63 7.66
C TYR A 77 6.78 7.29 7.12
N ALA A 78 7.67 6.38 6.71
CA ALA A 78 7.25 5.15 6.06
C ALA A 78 6.47 4.20 6.98
N GLU A 79 6.75 4.22 8.29
CA GLU A 79 5.99 3.44 9.28
C GLU A 79 4.55 3.94 9.44
N LYS A 80 4.33 5.26 9.35
CA LYS A 80 2.98 5.84 9.37
C LYS A 80 2.17 5.40 8.16
N ILE A 81 2.83 5.31 7.00
CA ILE A 81 2.20 4.79 5.78
C ILE A 81 1.90 3.31 5.96
N ARG A 82 2.87 2.52 6.44
CA ARG A 82 2.72 1.08 6.69
C ARG A 82 1.49 0.77 7.55
N SER A 83 1.25 1.54 8.61
CA SER A 83 0.10 1.36 9.51
C SER A 83 -1.25 1.60 8.83
N LYS A 84 -1.27 2.33 7.70
CA LYS A 84 -2.49 2.64 6.93
C LYS A 84 -2.81 1.60 5.86
N LEU A 85 -1.85 0.73 5.52
CA LEU A 85 -1.99 -0.28 4.49
C LEU A 85 -2.47 -1.61 5.08
N ASP A 86 -3.45 -2.23 4.42
CA ASP A 86 -3.86 -3.61 4.62
C ASP A 86 -3.28 -4.47 3.49
N PHE A 87 -2.29 -5.29 3.82
CA PHE A 87 -1.62 -6.21 2.90
C PHE A 87 -1.37 -7.56 3.55
N THR A 88 -1.33 -8.60 2.73
CA THR A 88 -0.91 -9.95 3.11
C THR A 88 0.50 -10.18 2.57
N LEU A 89 1.49 -10.22 3.44
CA LEU A 89 2.85 -10.59 3.06
C LEU A 89 2.86 -12.08 2.73
N MET A 90 3.27 -12.42 1.51
CA MET A 90 3.50 -13.80 1.10
C MET A 90 4.87 -14.20 1.65
N ASP A 91 4.91 -14.71 2.86
CA ASP A 91 6.06 -15.46 3.31
C ASP A 91 6.17 -16.73 2.47
N SER A 92 7.38 -17.05 2.01
CA SER A 92 7.72 -18.36 1.48
C SER A 92 7.61 -19.40 2.61
N ARG A 93 6.41 -19.63 3.14
CA ARG A 93 6.19 -20.75 4.04
C ARG A 93 6.27 -22.00 3.18
N GLU A 94 7.44 -22.63 3.30
CA GLU A 94 7.78 -23.97 2.87
C GLU A 94 6.56 -24.89 2.90
N GLU A 95 6.40 -25.64 1.80
CA GLU A 95 5.94 -27.02 1.91
C GLU A 95 6.65 -27.65 3.11
N ASN A 96 5.93 -27.87 4.20
CA ASN A 96 6.23 -29.02 5.01
C ASN A 96 5.01 -29.91 4.94
N GLY A 97 5.03 -30.76 3.92
CA GLY A 97 4.36 -32.05 4.01
C GLY A 97 4.84 -32.73 5.29
N SER A 98 3.90 -33.16 6.11
CA SER A 98 4.17 -34.17 7.12
C SER A 98 3.09 -35.22 6.90
N ALA A 99 3.56 -36.34 6.35
CA ALA A 99 2.83 -37.57 6.14
C ALA A 99 2.32 -38.17 7.46
#